data_AF-A0A0B2RFG7-F1
#
_entry.id   AF-A0A0B2RFG7-F1
#
_cell.length_a   1.000
_cell.length_b   1.000
_cell.length_c   1.000
_cell.angle_alpha   90.00
_cell.angle_beta   90.00
_cell.angle_gamma   90.00
#
_symmetry.space_group_name_H-M   'P 1'
#
loop_
_entity.id
_entity.type
_entity.pdbx_description
1 polymer ?
#
loop_
_entity_poly.entity_id
_entity_poly.type
_entity_poly.pdbx_seq_one_letter_code
_entity_poly.pdbx_strand_id
1 'polypeptide(L)'
;MIMIHLTEFSNFLNPFGASSSPSARIRATQCQCSDLQKRLESSRDKARAKLQLVARLKCGSACLFVVITASFVVILVTHGFAMIVAVSGLASMNLASERKLAKVTSQLDAATKGTYIVNKDLETTSRLVARLNDELEYMKTTMRFWLERKKDKFQADGEVMRLLKKNQCSFSDQLDELEEHLFLCFMTINRARDLVLNQITNST
;
A
#
# COMPACT_ATOMS: atom_id res chain seq x y z
N MET A 1 -36.78 -7.60 32.73
CA MET A 1 -35.45 -8.10 32.34
C MET A 1 -35.00 -7.52 30.99
N ILE A 2 -35.78 -7.67 29.91
CA ILE A 2 -35.44 -7.15 28.55
C ILE A 2 -35.15 -5.64 28.52
N MET A 3 -35.98 -4.81 29.16
CA MET A 3 -35.78 -3.35 29.24
C MET A 3 -34.44 -2.92 29.86
N ILE A 4 -33.91 -3.71 30.81
CA ILE A 4 -32.62 -3.41 31.46
C ILE A 4 -31.50 -3.60 30.44
N HIS A 5 -31.53 -4.71 29.70
CA HIS A 5 -30.55 -4.98 28.63
C HIS A 5 -30.62 -3.98 27.48
N LEU A 6 -31.81 -3.50 27.10
CA LEU A 6 -31.94 -2.44 26.07
C LEU A 6 -31.36 -1.10 26.56
N THR A 7 -31.57 -0.78 27.84
CA THR A 7 -31.00 0.43 28.44
C THR A 7 -29.49 0.34 28.55
N GLU A 8 -28.97 -0.82 28.96
CA GLU A 8 -27.54 -1.12 29.00
C GLU A 8 -26.89 -1.02 27.62
N PHE A 9 -27.52 -1.63 26.60
CA PHE A 9 -27.06 -1.55 25.22
C PHE A 9 -27.06 -0.11 24.67
N SER A 10 -28.11 0.66 24.91
CA SER A 10 -28.20 2.05 24.46
C SER A 10 -27.10 2.94 25.06
N ASN A 11 -26.71 2.65 26.30
CA ASN A 11 -25.64 3.35 27.02
C ASN A 11 -24.24 2.78 26.74
N PHE A 12 -24.13 1.67 26.02
CA PHE A 12 -22.85 1.07 25.68
C PHE A 12 -22.00 2.01 24.81
N LEU A 13 -20.72 2.13 25.16
CA LEU A 13 -19.76 2.93 24.41
C LEU A 13 -19.54 2.33 23.03
N ASN A 14 -19.67 3.14 21.98
CA ASN A 14 -19.40 2.69 20.63
C ASN A 14 -17.87 2.56 20.44
N PRO A 15 -17.34 1.34 20.25
CA PRO A 15 -15.90 1.12 20.09
C PRO A 15 -15.32 1.72 18.79
N PHE A 16 -16.19 2.10 17.85
CA PHE A 16 -15.84 2.74 16.57
C PHE A 16 -15.94 4.28 16.60
N GLY A 17 -16.28 4.89 17.75
CA GLY A 17 -16.53 6.33 17.94
C GLY A 17 -15.32 7.27 18.16
N ALA A 18 -15.53 8.56 17.91
CA ALA A 18 -14.57 9.49 17.27
C ALA A 18 -13.34 10.06 18.03
N SER A 19 -12.99 9.68 19.27
CA SER A 19 -11.77 10.27 19.92
C SER A 19 -10.58 9.32 20.05
N SER A 20 -10.81 8.00 19.95
CA SER A 20 -9.77 6.95 19.99
C SER A 20 -10.16 5.76 19.10
N SER A 21 -10.95 6.04 18.06
CA SER A 21 -11.57 5.02 17.22
C SER A 21 -10.58 4.29 16.30
N PRO A 22 -10.76 2.98 16.11
CA PRO A 22 -10.11 2.19 15.05
C PRO A 22 -10.07 2.92 13.70
N SER A 23 -11.14 3.63 13.30
CA SER A 23 -11.21 4.38 12.04
C SER A 23 -10.18 5.50 11.94
N ALA A 24 -9.91 6.23 13.02
CA ALA A 24 -8.91 7.30 13.01
C ALA A 24 -7.48 6.73 12.86
N ARG A 25 -7.20 5.60 13.52
CA ARG A 25 -5.91 4.89 13.39
C ARG A 25 -5.73 4.29 12.00
N ILE A 26 -6.78 3.69 11.43
CA ILE A 26 -6.77 3.16 10.06
C ILE A 26 -6.50 4.30 9.07
N ARG A 27 -7.20 5.43 9.18
CA ARG A 27 -6.95 6.61 8.33
C ARG A 27 -5.52 7.14 8.47
N ALA A 28 -5.00 7.24 9.69
CA ALA A 28 -3.62 7.68 9.90
C ALA A 28 -2.62 6.73 9.24
N THR A 29 -2.84 5.42 9.37
CA THR A 29 -2.01 4.38 8.72
C THR A 29 -2.11 4.48 7.20
N GLN A 30 -3.32 4.66 6.66
CA GLN A 30 -3.57 4.86 5.24
C GLN A 30 -2.84 6.10 4.70
N CYS A 31 -2.89 7.23 5.41
CA CYS A 31 -2.13 8.43 5.04
C CYS A 31 -0.62 8.16 4.98
N GLN A 32 -0.08 7.42 5.94
CA GLN A 32 1.34 7.03 5.96
C GLN A 32 1.69 6.09 4.80
N CYS A 33 0.85 5.10 4.49
CA CYS A 33 1.04 4.21 3.35
C CYS A 33 0.97 4.98 2.02
N SER A 34 0.04 5.93 1.89
CA SER A 34 -0.07 6.77 0.69
C SER A 34 1.16 7.66 0.48
N ASP A 35 1.68 8.28 1.55
CA ASP A 35 2.92 9.06 1.49
C ASP A 35 4.11 8.17 1.10
N LEU A 36 4.23 7.01 1.74
CA LEU A 36 5.27 6.04 1.43
C LEU A 36 5.19 5.60 -0.04
N GLN A 37 4.00 5.31 -0.56
CA GLN A 37 3.80 4.94 -1.96
C GLN A 37 4.34 6.03 -2.90
N LYS A 38 3.98 7.30 -2.67
CA LYS A 38 4.44 8.43 -3.49
C LYS A 38 5.97 8.57 -3.46
N ARG A 39 6.58 8.41 -2.27
CA ARG A 39 8.04 8.46 -2.12
C ARG A 39 8.72 7.31 -2.86
N LEU A 40 8.16 6.11 -2.79
CA LEU A 40 8.67 4.94 -3.48
C LEU A 40 8.56 5.12 -5.01
N GLU A 41 7.41 5.60 -5.51
CA GLU A 41 7.20 5.92 -6.93
C GLU A 41 8.19 6.97 -7.44
N SER A 42 8.31 8.10 -6.73
CA SER A 42 9.26 9.16 -7.08
C SER A 42 10.70 8.66 -7.14
N SER A 43 11.10 7.86 -6.15
CA SER A 43 12.43 7.27 -6.11
C SER A 43 12.62 6.23 -7.23
N ARG A 44 11.58 5.46 -7.60
CA ARG A 44 11.60 4.48 -8.69
C ARG A 44 11.87 5.18 -10.01
N ASP A 45 11.14 6.25 -10.25
CA ASP A 45 11.20 7.01 -11.49
C ASP A 45 12.56 7.71 -11.62
N LYS A 46 13.10 8.23 -10.51
CA LYS A 46 14.47 8.75 -10.44
C LYS A 46 15.53 7.69 -10.74
N ALA A 47 15.38 6.48 -10.19
CA ALA A 47 16.32 5.37 -10.46
C ALA A 47 16.27 4.94 -11.94
N ARG A 48 15.06 4.82 -12.49
CA ARG A 48 14.82 4.48 -13.89
C ARG A 48 15.40 5.53 -14.85
N ALA A 49 15.22 6.81 -14.55
CA ALA A 49 15.77 7.90 -15.35
C ALA A 49 17.31 7.85 -15.39
N LYS A 50 17.95 7.58 -14.24
CA LYS A 50 19.41 7.38 -14.19
C LYS A 50 19.85 6.16 -15.00
N LEU A 51 19.09 5.06 -14.96
CA LEU A 51 19.41 3.84 -15.71
C LEU A 51 19.34 4.11 -17.22
N GLN A 52 18.29 4.80 -17.66
CA GLN A 52 18.14 5.23 -19.04
C GLN A 52 19.28 6.15 -19.50
N LEU A 53 19.73 7.07 -18.64
CA LEU A 53 20.87 7.94 -18.93
C LEU A 53 22.16 7.14 -19.14
N VAL A 54 22.46 6.19 -18.25
CA VAL A 54 23.63 5.29 -18.38
C VAL A 54 23.55 4.48 -19.67
N ALA A 55 22.39 3.90 -19.99
CA ALA A 55 22.18 3.15 -21.22
C ALA A 55 22.40 4.01 -22.48
N ARG A 56 21.92 5.27 -22.48
CA ARG A 56 22.13 6.22 -23.57
C ARG A 56 23.61 6.60 -23.73
N LEU A 57 24.31 6.90 -22.63
CA LEU A 57 25.74 7.21 -22.65
C LEU A 57 26.57 6.04 -23.19
N LYS A 58 26.21 4.81 -22.83
CA LYS A 58 26.85 3.59 -23.34
C LYS A 58 26.64 3.41 -24.84
N CYS A 59 25.41 3.63 -25.32
CA CYS A 59 25.11 3.59 -26.75
C CYS A 59 25.90 4.66 -27.52
N GLY A 60 25.92 5.90 -27.01
CA GLY A 60 26.70 6.99 -27.60
C GLY A 60 28.21 6.72 -27.62
N SER A 61 28.75 6.17 -26.54
CA SER A 61 30.17 5.77 -26.46
C SER A 61 30.51 4.64 -27.43
N ALA A 62 29.62 3.66 -27.62
CA ALA A 62 29.83 2.58 -28.59
C ALA A 62 29.90 3.13 -30.02
N CYS A 63 29.00 4.07 -30.37
CA CYS A 63 29.05 4.76 -31.66
C CYS A 63 30.38 5.51 -31.87
N LEU A 64 30.83 6.25 -30.85
CA LEU A 64 32.13 6.96 -30.91
C LEU A 64 33.30 5.98 -31.07
N PHE A 65 33.27 4.84 -30.38
CA PHE A 65 34.32 3.83 -30.48
C PHE A 65 34.41 3.23 -31.89
N VAL A 66 33.27 2.96 -32.54
CA VAL A 66 33.21 2.48 -33.93
C VAL A 66 33.81 3.52 -34.89
N VAL A 67 33.44 4.80 -34.74
CA VAL A 67 33.98 5.88 -35.59
C VAL A 67 35.48 6.09 -35.36
N ILE A 68 35.95 6.11 -34.12
CA ILE A 68 37.37 6.24 -33.78
C ILE A 68 38.15 5.06 -34.35
N THR A 69 37.66 3.83 -34.21
CA THR A 69 38.33 2.63 -34.73
C THR A 69 38.42 2.67 -36.27
N ALA A 70 37.34 3.07 -36.96
CA ALA A 70 37.34 3.21 -38.42
C ALA A 70 38.38 4.26 -38.89
N SER A 71 38.45 5.42 -38.23
CA SER A 71 39.44 6.46 -38.53
C SER A 71 40.87 6.05 -38.16
N PHE A 72 41.05 5.30 -37.06
CA PHE A 72 42.35 4.84 -36.60
C PHE A 72 42.98 3.80 -37.54
N VAL A 73 42.18 2.95 -38.18
CA VAL A 73 42.64 2.03 -39.24
C VAL A 73 43.25 2.82 -40.42
N VAL A 74 42.66 3.95 -40.79
CA VAL A 74 43.19 4.83 -41.86
C VAL A 74 44.51 5.50 -41.45
N ILE A 75 44.63 5.90 -40.18
CA ILE A 75 45.82 6.57 -39.64
C ILE A 75 46.99 5.58 -39.45
N LEU A 76 46.74 4.35 -39.00
CA LEU A 76 47.77 3.30 -38.87
C LEU A 76 48.39 2.89 -40.21
N VAL A 77 47.61 2.92 -41.30
CA VAL A 77 48.09 2.66 -42.65
C VAL A 77 49.00 3.79 -43.16
N THR A 78 48.83 5.01 -42.65
CA THR A 78 49.56 6.20 -43.11
C THR A 78 50.75 6.58 -42.23
N HIS A 79 50.71 6.32 -40.93
CA HIS A 79 51.79 6.67 -40.00
C HIS A 79 52.14 5.48 -39.10
N GLY A 80 53.32 4.90 -39.34
CA GLY A 80 53.84 3.75 -38.59
C GLY A 80 53.91 4.01 -37.08
N PHE A 81 53.15 3.20 -36.35
CA PHE A 81 53.26 2.81 -34.94
C PHE A 81 53.83 3.85 -33.95
N ALA A 82 52.95 4.58 -33.28
CA ALA A 82 53.22 5.09 -31.93
C ALA A 82 52.01 4.75 -31.02
N MET A 83 52.32 3.98 -29.98
CA MET A 83 51.41 3.28 -29.06
C MET A 83 50.45 4.18 -28.28
N ILE A 84 49.25 3.65 -28.02
CA ILE A 84 48.31 4.13 -27.00
C ILE A 84 48.15 3.04 -25.94
N VAL A 85 48.53 3.34 -24.70
CA VAL A 85 48.07 2.62 -23.52
C VAL A 85 47.43 3.64 -22.59
N ALA A 86 46.10 3.57 -22.45
CA ALA A 86 45.35 3.82 -21.21
C ALA A 86 43.85 4.00 -21.53
N VAL A 87 43.19 2.98 -22.10
CA VAL A 87 41.72 2.95 -22.15
C VAL A 87 41.22 1.58 -21.70
N SER A 88 41.44 1.27 -20.42
CA SER A 88 40.80 0.11 -19.79
C SER A 88 40.52 0.35 -18.30
N GLY A 89 40.04 1.54 -17.95
CA GLY A 89 39.59 1.85 -16.58
C GLY A 89 38.09 2.19 -16.45
N LEU A 90 37.47 2.75 -17.50
CA LEU A 90 36.15 3.38 -17.37
C LEU A 90 34.94 2.46 -17.68
N ALA A 91 35.17 1.30 -18.30
CA ALA A 91 34.09 0.36 -18.61
C ALA A 91 33.61 -0.43 -17.38
N SER A 92 34.53 -0.80 -16.47
CA SER A 92 34.21 -1.65 -15.32
C SER A 92 33.48 -0.89 -14.20
N MET A 93 33.81 0.39 -13.98
CA MET A 93 33.14 1.23 -12.97
C MET A 93 31.69 1.57 -13.35
N ASN A 94 31.37 1.67 -14.64
CA ASN A 94 30.01 1.94 -15.12
C ASN A 94 29.08 0.72 -15.02
N LEU A 95 29.58 -0.49 -15.30
CA LEU A 95 28.76 -1.72 -15.24
C LEU A 95 28.34 -2.08 -13.81
N ALA A 96 29.23 -1.88 -12.83
CA ALA A 96 28.89 -2.08 -11.42
C ALA A 96 27.82 -1.08 -10.93
N SER A 97 27.86 0.16 -11.43
CA SER A 97 26.87 1.20 -11.13
C SER A 97 25.51 0.89 -11.79
N GLU A 98 25.50 0.47 -13.06
CA GLU A 98 24.30 0.06 -13.81
C GLU A 98 23.58 -1.11 -13.13
N ARG A 99 24.31 -2.17 -12.74
CA ARG A 99 23.75 -3.33 -12.05
C ARG A 99 23.16 -2.95 -10.69
N LYS A 100 23.85 -2.12 -9.91
CA LYS A 100 23.33 -1.60 -8.62
C LYS A 100 22.05 -0.80 -8.83
N LEU A 101 21.99 0.03 -9.86
CA LEU A 101 20.83 0.86 -10.15
C LEU A 101 19.63 0.03 -10.65
N ALA A 102 19.87 -1.00 -11.45
CA ALA A 102 18.84 -1.95 -11.87
C ALA A 102 18.26 -2.70 -10.66
N LYS A 103 19.10 -3.14 -9.71
CA LYS A 103 18.68 -3.76 -8.45
C LYS A 103 17.83 -2.82 -7.59
N VAL A 104 18.28 -1.58 -7.40
CA VAL A 104 17.49 -0.58 -6.65
C VAL A 104 16.14 -0.34 -7.33
N THR A 105 16.10 -0.33 -8.68
CA THR A 105 14.86 -0.15 -9.43
C THR A 105 13.88 -1.31 -9.20
N SER A 106 14.35 -2.57 -9.18
CA SER A 106 13.47 -3.73 -8.95
C SER A 106 12.94 -3.81 -7.52
N GLN A 107 13.78 -3.51 -6.52
CA GLN A 107 13.38 -3.41 -5.11
C GLN A 107 12.28 -2.37 -4.92
N LEU A 108 12.45 -1.24 -5.60
CA LEU A 108 11.55 -0.11 -5.48
C LEU A 108 10.23 -0.33 -6.21
N ASP A 109 10.24 -1.02 -7.36
CA ASP A 109 9.03 -1.48 -8.04
C ASP A 109 8.22 -2.45 -7.17
N ALA A 110 8.89 -3.43 -6.54
CA ALA A 110 8.24 -4.36 -5.61
C ALA A 110 7.64 -3.64 -4.40
N ALA A 111 8.38 -2.71 -3.80
CA ALA A 111 7.91 -1.92 -2.66
C ALA A 111 6.71 -1.02 -3.02
N THR A 112 6.76 -0.35 -4.19
CA THR A 112 5.64 0.47 -4.68
C THR A 112 4.37 -0.36 -4.86
N LYS A 113 4.48 -1.51 -5.56
CA LYS A 113 3.34 -2.41 -5.79
C LYS A 113 2.76 -2.93 -4.48
N GLY A 114 3.61 -3.38 -3.56
CA GLY A 114 3.18 -3.84 -2.23
C GLY A 114 2.46 -2.74 -1.44
N THR A 115 3.01 -1.53 -1.41
CA THR A 115 2.42 -0.41 -0.68
C THR A 115 1.08 0.03 -1.28
N TYR A 116 0.94 0.00 -2.61
CA TYR A 116 -0.33 0.30 -3.28
C TYR A 116 -1.45 -0.68 -2.88
N ILE A 117 -1.17 -2.00 -2.88
CA ILE A 117 -2.16 -3.01 -2.52
C ILE A 117 -2.56 -2.83 -1.05
N VAL A 118 -1.59 -2.68 -0.14
CA VAL A 118 -1.87 -2.46 1.29
C VAL A 118 -2.69 -1.19 1.50
N ASN A 119 -2.40 -0.11 0.77
CA ASN A 119 -3.18 1.12 0.85
C ASN A 119 -4.64 0.93 0.39
N LYS A 120 -4.86 0.11 -0.65
CA LYS A 120 -6.21 -0.23 -1.12
C LYS A 120 -6.97 -1.10 -0.10
N ASP A 121 -6.29 -2.06 0.50
CA ASP A 121 -6.87 -2.93 1.54
C ASP A 121 -7.29 -2.09 2.76
N LEU A 122 -6.43 -1.17 3.22
CA LEU A 122 -6.74 -0.25 4.31
C LEU A 122 -7.92 0.69 4.01
N GLU A 123 -8.06 1.14 2.77
CA GLU A 123 -9.23 1.93 2.33
C GLU A 123 -10.52 1.11 2.44
N THR A 124 -10.48 -0.16 2.02
CA THR A 124 -11.61 -1.09 2.15
C THR A 124 -11.95 -1.32 3.62
N THR A 125 -10.96 -1.63 4.46
CA THR A 125 -11.15 -1.78 5.92
C THR A 125 -11.75 -0.50 6.53
N SER A 126 -11.26 0.68 6.15
CA SER A 126 -11.81 1.96 6.66
C SER A 126 -13.29 2.13 6.31
N ARG A 127 -13.72 1.68 5.12
CA ARG A 127 -15.13 1.75 4.69
C ARG A 127 -16.00 0.76 5.47
N LEU A 128 -15.52 -0.45 5.73
CA LEU A 128 -16.23 -1.44 6.54
C LEU A 128 -16.41 -0.96 7.99
N VAL A 129 -15.36 -0.43 8.60
CA VAL A 129 -15.43 0.13 9.95
C VAL A 129 -16.40 1.32 10.02
N ALA A 130 -16.46 2.16 8.98
CA ALA A 130 -17.45 3.24 8.91
C ALA A 130 -18.90 2.70 8.86
N ARG A 131 -19.17 1.65 8.06
CA ARG A 131 -20.49 1.01 8.00
C ARG A 131 -20.92 0.43 9.35
N LEU A 132 -20.02 -0.30 10.02
CA LEU A 132 -20.27 -0.86 11.35
C LEU A 132 -20.57 0.22 12.38
N ASN A 133 -19.85 1.34 12.32
CA ASN A 133 -20.11 2.50 13.17
C ASN A 133 -21.53 3.06 12.94
N ASP A 134 -21.90 3.25 11.67
CA ASP A 134 -23.20 3.82 11.30
C ASP A 134 -24.35 2.88 11.70
N GLU A 135 -24.19 1.57 11.51
CA GLU A 135 -25.18 0.56 11.89
C GLU A 135 -25.34 0.45 13.41
N LEU A 136 -24.25 0.51 14.17
CA LEU A 136 -24.29 0.50 15.63
C LEU A 136 -24.94 1.77 16.20
N GLU A 137 -24.63 2.95 15.65
CA GLU A 137 -25.28 4.20 16.04
C GLU A 137 -26.76 4.22 15.66
N TYR A 138 -27.13 3.68 14.50
CA TYR A 138 -28.52 3.50 14.10
C TYR A 138 -29.29 2.60 15.09
N MET A 139 -28.68 1.48 15.50
CA MET A 139 -29.30 0.58 16.47
C MET A 139 -29.47 1.25 17.85
N LYS A 140 -28.46 1.98 18.33
CA LYS A 140 -28.50 2.72 19.60
C LYS A 140 -29.55 3.83 19.61
N THR A 141 -29.61 4.64 18.54
CA THR A 141 -30.59 5.72 18.40
C THR A 141 -32.01 5.18 18.31
N THR A 142 -32.21 4.10 17.57
CA THR A 142 -33.51 3.41 17.49
C THR A 142 -33.94 2.89 18.87
N MET A 143 -33.07 2.22 19.61
CA MET A 143 -33.39 1.77 20.97
C MET A 143 -33.74 2.91 21.92
N ARG A 144 -32.97 4.02 21.88
CA ARG A 144 -33.23 5.19 22.72
C ARG A 144 -34.60 5.80 22.44
N PHE A 145 -34.94 5.93 21.16
CA PHE A 145 -36.25 6.41 20.72
C PHE A 145 -37.41 5.55 21.23
N TRP A 146 -37.26 4.22 21.22
CA TRP A 146 -38.27 3.32 21.80
C TRP A 146 -38.33 3.39 23.34
N LEU A 147 -37.19 3.53 24.01
CA LEU A 147 -37.08 3.74 25.46
C LEU A 147 -37.74 5.06 25.91
N GLU A 148 -37.70 6.10 25.08
CA GLU A 148 -38.32 7.41 25.36
C GLU A 148 -39.84 7.41 25.10
N ARG A 149 -40.32 6.61 24.14
CA ARG A 149 -41.76 6.45 23.78
C ARG A 149 -42.60 5.67 24.79
N LYS A 150 -42.01 5.26 25.91
CA LYS A 150 -42.52 4.33 26.94
C LYS A 150 -43.86 4.69 27.60
N LYS A 151 -44.49 5.83 27.28
CA LYS A 151 -45.84 6.14 27.75
C LYS A 151 -46.95 5.40 26.98
N ASP A 152 -46.69 4.92 25.77
CA ASP A 152 -47.72 4.30 24.92
C ASP A 152 -47.35 2.87 24.47
N LYS A 153 -47.96 1.87 25.13
CA LYS A 153 -48.29 0.50 24.65
C LYS A 153 -47.23 -0.62 24.56
N PHE A 154 -47.64 -1.77 25.12
CA PHE A 154 -47.09 -3.13 25.02
C PHE A 154 -46.94 -3.72 23.60
N GLN A 155 -47.51 -3.11 22.54
CA GLN A 155 -47.34 -3.60 21.16
C GLN A 155 -45.99 -3.21 20.53
N ALA A 156 -45.29 -2.23 21.09
CA ALA A 156 -43.96 -1.83 20.63
C ALA A 156 -42.90 -2.94 20.86
N ASP A 157 -43.09 -3.80 21.87
CA ASP A 157 -42.06 -4.74 22.33
C ASP A 157 -41.73 -5.82 21.27
N GLY A 158 -42.73 -6.33 20.55
CA GLY A 158 -42.54 -7.36 19.51
C GLY A 158 -41.85 -6.84 18.26
N GLU A 159 -42.22 -5.65 17.79
CA GLU A 159 -41.63 -5.02 16.61
C GLU A 159 -40.21 -4.51 16.88
N VAL A 160 -39.96 -4.01 18.10
CA VAL A 160 -38.61 -3.67 18.57
C VAL A 160 -37.70 -4.89 18.60
N MET A 161 -38.19 -6.02 19.11
CA MET A 161 -37.43 -7.26 19.13
C MET A 161 -37.12 -7.76 17.71
N ARG A 162 -38.09 -7.69 16.80
CA ARG A 162 -37.92 -8.08 15.39
C ARG A 162 -36.87 -7.22 14.69
N LEU A 163 -36.94 -5.89 14.86
CA LEU A 163 -36.01 -4.95 14.26
C LEU A 163 -34.60 -5.09 14.87
N LEU A 164 -34.52 -5.30 16.18
CA LEU A 164 -33.25 -5.56 16.86
C LEU A 164 -32.58 -6.85 16.36
N LYS A 165 -33.34 -7.94 16.26
CA LYS A 165 -32.83 -9.21 15.76
C LYS A 165 -32.31 -9.06 14.33
N LYS A 166 -33.03 -8.33 13.48
CA LYS A 166 -32.60 -8.06 12.10
C LYS A 166 -31.29 -7.25 12.05
N ASN A 167 -31.18 -6.18 12.84
CA ASN A 167 -29.97 -5.36 12.88
C ASN A 167 -28.79 -6.11 13.49
N GLN A 168 -29.02 -6.98 14.48
CA GLN A 168 -27.97 -7.83 15.06
C GLN A 168 -27.42 -8.83 14.04
N CYS A 169 -28.28 -9.46 13.23
CA CYS A 169 -27.83 -10.32 12.14
C CYS A 169 -26.99 -9.55 11.11
N SER A 170 -27.49 -8.40 10.63
CA SER A 170 -26.79 -7.56 9.66
C SER A 170 -25.43 -7.05 10.18
N PHE A 171 -25.38 -6.65 11.46
CA PHE A 171 -24.13 -6.25 12.12
C PHE A 171 -23.15 -7.42 12.27
N SER A 172 -23.64 -8.62 12.60
CA SER A 172 -22.81 -9.83 12.66
C SER A 172 -22.20 -10.14 11.30
N ASP A 173 -23.00 -10.11 10.23
CA ASP A 173 -22.54 -10.36 8.86
C ASP A 173 -21.46 -9.33 8.45
N GLN A 174 -21.61 -8.07 8.85
CA GLN A 174 -20.59 -7.02 8.60
C GLN A 174 -19.32 -7.21 9.43
N LEU A 175 -19.42 -7.76 10.64
CA LEU A 175 -18.25 -8.09 11.45
C LEU A 175 -17.47 -9.25 10.83
N ASP A 176 -18.17 -10.26 10.32
CA ASP A 176 -17.55 -11.38 9.60
C ASP A 176 -16.83 -10.88 8.34
N GLU A 177 -17.45 -9.97 7.57
CA GLU A 177 -16.82 -9.31 6.41
C GLU A 177 -15.56 -8.51 6.82
N LEU A 178 -15.62 -7.79 7.95
CA LEU A 178 -14.46 -7.05 8.46
C LEU A 178 -13.31 -8.00 8.87
N GLU A 179 -13.62 -9.09 9.57
CA GLU A 179 -12.63 -10.08 10.00
C GLU A 179 -11.93 -10.72 8.79
N GLU A 180 -12.69 -11.14 7.78
CA GLU A 180 -12.16 -11.70 6.55
C GLU A 180 -11.20 -10.72 5.85
N HIS A 181 -11.63 -9.46 5.68
CA HIS A 181 -10.80 -8.44 5.04
C HIS A 181 -9.55 -8.08 5.85
N LEU A 182 -9.61 -8.12 7.18
CA LEU A 182 -8.42 -7.94 8.03
C LEU A 182 -7.43 -9.08 7.82
N PHE A 183 -7.92 -10.33 7.81
CA PHE A 183 -7.07 -11.49 7.55
C PHE A 183 -6.39 -11.41 6.18
N LEU A 184 -7.15 -11.09 5.13
CA LEU A 184 -6.62 -10.89 3.79
C LEU A 184 -5.59 -9.75 3.73
N CYS A 185 -5.86 -8.62 4.39
CA CYS A 185 -4.93 -7.49 4.47
C CYS A 185 -3.61 -7.91 5.13
N PHE A 186 -3.63 -8.65 6.24
CA PHE A 186 -2.41 -9.17 6.88
C PHE A 186 -1.64 -10.13 5.97
N MET A 187 -2.34 -11.01 5.26
CA MET A 187 -1.72 -11.92 4.28
C MET A 187 -1.04 -11.14 3.15
N THR A 188 -1.68 -10.10 2.64
CA THR A 188 -1.10 -9.19 1.64
C THR A 188 0.14 -8.48 2.18
N ILE A 189 0.10 -7.93 3.40
CA ILE A 189 1.24 -7.25 4.03
C ILE A 189 2.43 -8.21 4.16
N ASN A 190 2.18 -9.43 4.65
CA ASN A 190 3.22 -10.42 4.84
C ASN A 190 3.83 -10.84 3.49
N ARG A 191 2.99 -11.03 2.46
CA ARG A 191 3.46 -11.32 1.11
C ARG A 191 4.25 -10.18 0.49
N ALA A 192 3.79 -8.94 0.64
CA ALA A 192 4.49 -7.76 0.15
C ALA A 192 5.86 -7.61 0.82
N ARG A 193 5.93 -7.83 2.14
CA ARG A 193 7.19 -7.84 2.90
C ARG A 193 8.13 -8.94 2.38
N ASP A 194 7.63 -10.16 2.20
CA ASP A 194 8.42 -11.28 1.67
C ASP A 194 8.99 -10.98 0.27
N LEU A 195 8.17 -10.44 -0.64
CA LEU A 195 8.62 -10.04 -1.97
C LEU A 195 9.72 -8.97 -1.92
N VAL A 196 9.57 -7.95 -1.06
CA VAL A 196 10.59 -6.90 -0.89
C VAL A 196 11.87 -7.48 -0.28
N LEU A 197 11.75 -8.32 0.76
CA LEU A 197 12.90 -8.97 1.38
C LEU A 197 13.63 -9.87 0.39
N ASN A 198 12.91 -10.68 -0.39
CA ASN A 198 13.49 -11.49 -1.45
C ASN A 198 14.20 -10.65 -2.51
N GLN A 199 13.68 -9.47 -2.87
CA GLN A 199 14.40 -8.56 -3.76
C GLN A 199 15.66 -7.96 -3.11
N ILE A 200 15.69 -7.80 -1.78
CA ILE A 200 16.87 -7.31 -1.06
C ILE A 200 17.94 -8.41 -0.93
N THR A 201 17.54 -9.62 -0.51
CA THR A 201 18.43 -10.76 -0.26
C THR A 201 18.95 -11.39 -1.54
N ASN A 202 18.13 -11.49 -2.59
CA ASN A 202 18.61 -11.93 -3.91
C ASN A 202 19.44 -10.84 -4.63
N SER A 203 19.53 -9.63 -4.05
CA SER A 203 20.33 -8.53 -4.57
C SER A 203 21.67 -8.32 -3.85
N THR A 204 21.94 -9.01 -2.74
CA THR A 204 23.29 -9.12 -2.14
C THR A 204 24.15 -10.11 -2.92
#